data_AF-A0AAW6SQ78-F1
#
_entry.id   AF-A0AAW6SQ78-F1
#
_cell.length_a   1.000
_cell.length_b   1.000
_cell.length_c   1.000
_cell.angle_alpha   90.00
_cell.angle_beta   90.00
_cell.angle_gamma   90.00
#
_symmetry.space_group_name_H-M   'P 1'
#
loop_
_entity.id
_entity.type
_entity.pdbx_description
1 polymer ?
#
loop_
_entity_poly.entity_id
_entity_poly.type
_entity_poly.pdbx_seq_one_letter_code
_entity_poly.pdbx_strand_id
1 'polypeptide(L)' 'MTNNLEKRELSNRIDHLREILITVGTQKGLNHPETIQKSQELDTLILKYQFLLIRKDK' A
#
# COMPACT_ATOMS: atom_id res chain seq x y z
N MET A 1 -1.70 0.78 -23.94
CA MET A 1 -0.41 0.46 -23.28
C MET A 1 -0.34 1.11 -21.88
N THR A 2 -1.36 0.93 -21.05
CA THR A 2 -1.54 1.67 -19.78
C THR A 2 -1.34 0.82 -18.51
N ASN A 3 -1.63 -0.48 -18.61
CA ASN A 3 -1.63 -1.41 -17.46
C ASN A 3 -0.28 -1.61 -16.74
N ASN A 4 0.87 -1.31 -17.37
CA ASN A 4 2.18 -1.56 -16.75
C ASN A 4 2.64 -0.35 -15.90
N LEU A 5 2.28 0.86 -16.34
CA LEU A 5 2.62 2.10 -15.64
C LEU A 5 1.82 2.20 -14.34
N GLU A 6 0.50 2.02 -14.41
CA GLU A 6 -0.38 2.05 -13.22
C GLU A 6 0.00 0.98 -12.20
N LYS A 7 0.42 -0.19 -12.67
CA LYS A 7 0.88 -1.28 -11.81
C LYS A 7 2.19 -0.94 -11.09
N ARG A 8 3.15 -0.34 -11.81
CA ARG A 8 4.41 0.15 -11.22
C ARG A 8 4.16 1.29 -10.24
N GLU A 9 3.27 2.22 -10.55
CA GLU A 9 2.93 3.32 -9.65
C GLU A 9 2.26 2.82 -8.37
N LEU A 10 1.33 1.86 -8.49
CA LEU A 10 0.72 1.19 -7.32
C LEU A 10 1.76 0.44 -6.49
N SER A 11 2.64 -0.34 -7.12
CA SER A 11 3.72 -1.04 -6.41
C SER A 11 4.66 -0.07 -5.69
N ASN A 12 5.13 0.99 -6.37
CA ASN A 12 5.98 2.01 -5.75
C ASN A 12 5.28 2.69 -4.56
N ARG A 13 3.98 2.95 -4.67
CA ARG A 13 3.21 3.60 -3.61
C ARG A 13 2.99 2.68 -2.41
N ILE A 14 2.82 1.37 -2.66
CA ILE A 14 2.77 0.33 -1.61
C ILE A 14 4.11 0.23 -0.89
N ASP A 15 5.23 0.18 -1.61
CA ASP A 15 6.57 0.15 -1.02
C ASP A 15 6.85 1.40 -0.17
N HIS A 16 6.54 2.58 -0.71
CA HIS A 16 6.72 3.83 0.01
C HIS A 16 5.87 3.91 1.29
N LEU A 17 4.60 3.49 1.23
CA LEU A 17 3.74 3.44 2.42
C LEU A 17 4.19 2.39 3.43
N ARG A 18 4.79 1.27 2.99
CA ARG A 18 5.44 0.31 3.89
C ARG A 18 6.60 0.95 4.65
N GLU A 19 7.49 1.66 3.97
CA GLU A 19 8.62 2.34 4.63
C GLU A 19 8.14 3.38 5.64
N ILE A 20 7.11 4.16 5.28
CA ILE A 20 6.49 5.12 6.19
C ILE A 20 5.89 4.41 7.40
N LEU A 21 5.17 3.31 7.21
CA LEU A 21 4.53 2.57 8.29
C LEU A 21 5.56 1.95 9.25
N ILE A 22 6.65 1.40 8.71
CA ILE A 22 7.78 0.91 9.52
C ILE A 22 8.36 2.07 10.32
N THR A 23 8.65 3.20 9.67
CA THR A 23 9.22 4.38 10.33
C THR A 23 8.31 4.90 11.45
N VAL A 24 7.03 5.09 11.16
CA VAL A 24 6.03 5.60 12.11
C VAL A 24 5.75 4.59 13.22
N GLY A 25 5.72 3.29 12.91
CA GLY A 25 5.60 2.21 13.88
C GLY A 25 6.80 2.12 14.81
N THR A 26 8.02 2.35 14.31
CA THR A 26 9.24 2.43 15.12
C THR A 26 9.32 3.70 15.95
N GLN A 27 8.90 4.85 15.42
CA GLN A 27 9.00 6.14 16.11
C GLN A 27 7.88 6.37 17.13
N LYS A 28 6.63 6.05 16.77
CA LYS A 28 5.42 6.35 17.55
C LYS A 28 4.79 5.12 18.19
N GLY A 29 5.19 3.92 17.76
CA GLY A 29 4.62 2.66 18.21
C GLY A 29 3.49 2.15 17.29
N LEU A 30 3.28 0.84 17.28
CA LEU A 30 2.27 0.19 16.44
C LEU A 30 0.82 0.56 16.83
N ASN A 31 0.59 0.93 18.09
CA ASN A 31 -0.72 1.33 18.59
C ASN A 31 -1.01 2.83 18.41
N HIS A 32 -0.08 3.60 17.85
CA HIS A 32 -0.33 5.02 17.61
C HIS A 32 -1.40 5.17 16.52
N PRO A 33 -2.39 6.07 16.68
CA PRO A 33 -3.47 6.25 15.71
C PRO A 33 -2.95 6.55 14.30
N GLU A 34 -1.82 7.26 14.19
CA GLU A 34 -1.14 7.50 12.91
C GLU A 34 -0.60 6.21 12.27
N THR A 35 0.01 5.30 13.04
CA THR A 35 0.49 4.01 12.52
C THR A 35 -0.67 3.15 12.04
N ILE A 36 -1.77 3.12 12.81
CA ILE A 36 -2.98 2.38 12.47
C ILE A 36 -3.62 2.95 11.19
N GLN A 37 -3.73 4.27 11.08
CA GLN A 37 -4.26 4.93 9.89
C GLN A 37 -3.41 4.60 8.65
N LYS A 38 -2.08 4.67 8.78
CA LYS A 38 -1.16 4.29 7.70
C LYS A 38 -1.27 2.81 7.32
N SER A 39 -1.53 1.93 8.28
CA SER A 39 -1.80 0.50 8.02
C SER A 39 -3.06 0.31 7.20
N GLN A 40 -4.15 0.97 7.56
CA GLN A 40 -5.41 0.89 6.82
C GLN A 40 -5.29 1.43 5.39
N GLU A 41 -4.52 2.51 5.21
CA GLU A 41 -4.25 3.09 3.89
C GLU A 41 -3.41 2.13 3.02
N LEU A 42 -2.41 1.48 3.61
CA LEU A 42 -1.60 0.46 2.94
C LEU A 42 -2.43 -0.76 2.54
N ASP A 43 -3.25 -1.30 3.46
CA ASP A 43 -4.16 -2.41 3.18
C ASP A 43 -5.10 -2.10 2.01
N THR A 44 -5.63 -0.87 1.97
CA THR A 44 -6.52 -0.42 0.87
C THR A 44 -5.81 -0.43 -0.47
N LEU A 45 -4.54 -0.01 -0.53
CA LEU A 45 -3.75 -0.02 -1.75
C LEU A 45 -3.38 -1.44 -2.19
N ILE A 46 -3.06 -2.31 -1.25
CA ILE A 46 -2.81 -3.74 -1.51
C ILE A 46 -4.06 -4.38 -2.10
N LEU A 47 -5.24 -4.13 -1.52
CA LEU A 47 -6.51 -4.64 -2.05
C LEU A 47 -6.78 -4.13 -3.47
N LYS A 48 -6.57 -2.83 -3.74
CA LYS A 48 -6.71 -2.27 -5.10
C LYS A 48 -5.76 -2.96 -6.09
N TYR A 49 -4.51 -3.17 -5.69
CA TYR A 49 -3.52 -3.86 -6.51
C TYR A 49 -3.90 -5.32 -6.78
N GLN A 50 -4.37 -6.05 -5.76
CA GLN A 50 -4.86 -7.43 -5.92
C GLN A 50 -6.09 -7.49 -6.82
N PHE A 51 -7.04 -6.56 -6.69
CA PHE A 51 -8.19 -6.48 -7.59
C PHE A 51 -7.79 -6.25 -9.04
N LEU A 52 -6.80 -5.39 -9.29
CA LEU A 52 -6.27 -5.15 -10.64
C LEU A 52 -5.56 -6.38 -11.22
N LEU A 53 -4.91 -7.19 -10.37
CA LEU A 53 -4.32 -8.47 -10.77
C LEU A 53 -5.39 -9.51 -11.11
N ILE A 54 -6.40 -9.67 -10.25
CA ILE A 54 -7.48 -10.65 -10.43
C ILE A 54 -8.34 -10.32 -11.66
N ARG A 55 -8.56 -9.03 -11.95
CA ARG A 55 -9.32 -8.61 -13.14
C ARG A 55 -8.68 -9.00 -14.47
N LYS A 56 -7.42 -9.42 -14.50
CA LYS A 56 -6.73 -9.85 -15.71
C LYS A 56 -6.93 -11.33 -16.06
N ASP A 57 -7.54 -12.11 -15.17
CA ASP A 57 -7.70 -13.56 -15.31
C ASP A 57 -9.10 -13.98 -15.82
N LYS A 58 -9.90 -13.05 -16.37
CA LYS A 58 -11.25 -13.34 -16.88
C LYS A 58 -11.50 -12.77 -18.28
#